data_AF-A0ABD0J1A4-F1
#
_entry.id   AF-A0ABD0J1A4-F1
#
_cell.length_a   1.000
_cell.length_b   1.000
_cell.length_c   1.000
_cell.angle_alpha   90.00
_cell.angle_beta   90.00
_cell.angle_gamma   90.00
#
_symmetry.space_group_name_H-M   'P 1'
#
loop_
_entity.id
_entity.type
_entity.pdbx_description
1 polymer ?
#
loop_
_entity_poly.entity_id
_entity_poly.type
_entity_poly.pdbx_seq_one_letter_code
_entity_poly.pdbx_strand_id
1 'polypeptide(L)'
;GATFLSYFAIQDSMASLIITFGAVGGLGAGLAYGPPMPAVSKWLPRRVGLASGVLLMGFGGGAVFYNELVTFYINPGNIKPDVTTQRTSYFSQSEVLDRVPEIFLVLGGLTLCLQVIGLLLIRDPQEGDEIEEVLGTELKPIVKEEVIPPSNDAQSVKDLDAKAVSEKSEPEQLNPLEVLKRKDFYILWVALGLNHYGYIIKNNYYKEFGALSIDDDHLLTSIGTVSTVAVSISRLFWGFLADVIGIKLTIMVLLGSTCVLASFWTWTLLAGPGLYFAWVVIISWVLAGAFILFPLAALGTFGQQHYASNYGLISTVQIVVNLASPPLIRALLDSFSWFGVFVSIGVSNLL
;
A
#
# COMPACT_ATOMS: atom_id res chain seq x y z
N GLY A 1 10.46 8.13 -18.83
CA GLY A 1 9.92 7.88 -20.19
C GLY A 1 8.45 8.23 -20.28
N ALA A 2 7.58 7.40 -19.72
CA ALA A 2 6.12 7.58 -19.72
C ALA A 2 5.66 8.99 -19.34
N THR A 3 6.09 9.51 -18.18
CA THR A 3 5.71 10.85 -17.70
C THR A 3 6.06 11.97 -18.68
N PHE A 4 7.21 11.90 -19.36
CA PHE A 4 7.58 12.87 -20.39
C PHE A 4 6.66 12.77 -21.60
N LEU A 5 6.34 11.56 -22.05
CA LEU A 5 5.42 11.35 -23.18
C LEU A 5 4.01 11.86 -22.85
N SER A 6 3.61 11.83 -21.59
CA SER A 6 2.31 12.33 -21.14
C SER A 6 2.12 13.83 -21.37
N TYR A 7 3.20 14.63 -21.44
CA TYR A 7 3.14 16.04 -21.88
C TYR A 7 2.52 16.19 -23.27
N PHE A 8 2.94 15.36 -24.22
CA PHE A 8 2.40 15.38 -25.58
C PHE A 8 1.04 14.68 -25.64
N ALA A 9 0.89 13.59 -24.89
CA ALA A 9 -0.30 12.77 -24.93
C ALA A 9 -1.55 13.48 -24.39
N ILE A 10 -1.42 14.27 -23.33
CA ILE A 10 -2.55 15.03 -22.76
C ILE A 10 -3.08 16.09 -23.72
N GLN A 11 -2.23 16.61 -24.61
CA GLN A 11 -2.60 17.61 -25.62
C GLN A 11 -3.24 16.99 -26.87
N ASP A 12 -2.96 15.71 -27.14
CA ASP A 12 -3.49 14.99 -28.30
C ASP A 12 -4.88 14.40 -28.00
N SER A 13 -4.96 13.49 -27.03
CA SER A 13 -6.20 12.77 -26.73
C SER A 13 -6.16 12.06 -25.39
N MET A 14 -7.35 11.87 -24.80
CA MET A 14 -7.50 11.08 -23.58
C MET A 14 -6.97 9.64 -23.76
N ALA A 15 -7.18 9.04 -24.95
CA ALA A 15 -6.68 7.71 -25.25
C ALA A 15 -5.15 7.64 -25.24
N SER A 16 -4.48 8.63 -25.84
CA SER A 16 -3.02 8.75 -25.81
C SER A 16 -2.50 8.89 -24.39
N LEU A 17 -3.17 9.67 -23.54
CA LEU A 17 -2.80 9.82 -22.14
C LEU A 17 -2.95 8.50 -21.36
N ILE A 18 -4.05 7.75 -21.57
CA ILE A 18 -4.26 6.44 -20.94
C ILE A 18 -3.15 5.46 -21.33
N ILE A 19 -2.75 5.45 -22.60
CA ILE A 19 -1.68 4.57 -23.09
C ILE A 19 -0.33 4.97 -22.50
N THR A 20 0.04 6.25 -22.58
CA THR A 20 1.36 6.73 -22.14
C THR A 20 1.50 6.74 -20.62
N PHE A 21 0.57 7.37 -19.91
CA PHE A 21 0.63 7.48 -18.45
C PHE A 21 0.22 6.18 -17.75
N GLY A 22 -0.84 5.52 -18.25
CA GLY A 22 -1.36 4.29 -17.67
C GLY A 22 -0.53 3.07 -18.05
N ALA A 23 -0.57 2.65 -19.32
CA ALA A 23 0.06 1.39 -19.74
C ALA A 23 1.59 1.45 -19.73
N VAL A 24 2.20 2.44 -20.40
CA VAL A 24 3.66 2.58 -20.46
C VAL A 24 4.22 2.97 -19.08
N GLY A 25 3.53 3.84 -18.34
CA GLY A 25 3.88 4.20 -16.97
C GLY A 25 3.83 3.01 -16.02
N GLY A 26 2.77 2.21 -16.07
CA GLY A 26 2.61 1.01 -15.25
C GLY A 26 3.66 -0.07 -15.53
N LEU A 27 3.96 -0.33 -16.81
CA LEU A 27 5.03 -1.25 -17.22
C LEU A 27 6.40 -0.75 -16.73
N GLY A 28 6.68 0.55 -16.90
CA GLY A 28 7.92 1.17 -16.44
C GLY A 28 8.09 1.07 -14.92
N ALA A 29 7.02 1.32 -14.16
CA ALA A 29 7.03 1.15 -12.71
C ALA A 29 7.33 -0.31 -12.33
N GLY A 30 6.65 -1.28 -12.95
CA GLY A 30 6.88 -2.72 -12.68
C GLY A 30 8.32 -3.17 -12.94
N LEU A 31 8.93 -2.72 -14.05
CA LEU A 31 10.33 -3.03 -14.37
C LEU A 31 11.32 -2.40 -13.39
N ALA A 32 11.03 -1.19 -12.89
CA ALA A 32 11.89 -0.49 -11.95
C ALA A 32 11.99 -1.17 -10.57
N TYR A 33 11.00 -1.97 -10.17
CA TYR A 33 11.06 -2.75 -8.92
C TYR A 33 12.09 -3.88 -8.94
N GLY A 34 12.39 -4.42 -10.14
CA GLY A 34 13.19 -5.63 -10.30
C GLY A 34 14.62 -5.53 -9.76
N PRO A 35 15.42 -4.52 -10.15
CA PRO A 35 16.83 -4.44 -9.76
C PRO A 35 17.12 -4.09 -8.28
N PRO A 36 16.43 -3.11 -7.64
CA PRO A 36 16.76 -2.70 -6.27
C PRO A 36 16.48 -3.76 -5.20
N MET A 37 15.41 -4.54 -5.36
CA MET A 37 14.97 -5.51 -4.34
C MET A 37 16.00 -6.63 -4.11
N PRO A 38 16.50 -7.35 -5.14
CA PRO A 38 17.55 -8.35 -4.98
C PRO A 38 18.87 -7.73 -4.49
N ALA A 39 19.25 -6.55 -4.99
CA ALA A 39 20.48 -5.87 -4.56
C ALA A 39 20.47 -5.64 -3.05
N VAL A 40 19.37 -5.12 -2.50
CA VAL A 40 19.21 -4.93 -1.05
C VAL A 40 19.31 -6.26 -0.29
N SER A 41 18.72 -7.34 -0.81
CA SER A 41 18.80 -8.65 -0.16
C SER A 41 20.22 -9.23 -0.10
N LYS A 42 21.06 -8.91 -1.11
CA LYS A 42 22.48 -9.30 -1.13
C LYS A 42 23.33 -8.48 -0.17
N TRP A 43 23.08 -7.17 -0.06
CA TRP A 43 23.81 -6.27 0.84
C TRP A 43 23.44 -6.48 2.32
N LEU A 44 22.19 -6.84 2.63
CA LEU A 44 21.69 -6.98 4.00
C LEU A 44 20.94 -8.31 4.24
N PRO A 45 21.62 -9.47 4.11
CA PRO A 45 20.98 -10.80 4.11
C PRO A 45 20.33 -11.18 5.44
N ARG A 46 20.82 -10.66 6.58
CA ARG A 46 20.27 -10.95 7.91
C ARG A 46 19.12 -10.01 8.31
N ARG A 47 18.92 -8.91 7.58
CA ARG A 47 17.89 -7.87 7.86
C ARG A 47 17.13 -7.45 6.60
N VAL A 48 16.89 -8.39 5.69
CA VAL A 48 16.21 -8.14 4.40
C VAL A 48 14.88 -7.41 4.59
N GLY A 49 14.11 -7.76 5.64
CA GLY A 49 12.84 -7.10 5.95
C GLY A 49 12.98 -5.61 6.30
N LEU A 50 13.93 -5.25 7.19
CA LEU A 50 14.19 -3.86 7.55
C LEU A 50 14.71 -3.07 6.35
N ALA A 51 15.65 -3.66 5.61
CA ALA A 51 16.27 -3.03 4.46
C ALA A 51 15.28 -2.80 3.30
N SER A 52 14.45 -3.80 3.01
CA SER A 52 13.33 -3.68 2.06
C SER A 52 12.31 -2.66 2.56
N GLY A 53 12.05 -2.59 3.87
CA GLY A 53 11.21 -1.58 4.49
C GLY A 53 11.70 -0.16 4.21
N VAL A 54 12.98 0.12 4.48
CA VAL A 54 13.62 1.43 4.22
C VAL A 54 13.59 1.77 2.73
N LEU A 55 13.90 0.81 1.85
CA LEU A 55 13.78 0.99 0.40
C LEU A 55 12.35 1.40 0.00
N LEU A 56 11.35 0.69 0.53
CA LEU A 56 9.94 0.94 0.23
C LEU A 56 9.37 2.19 0.92
N MET A 57 10.04 2.75 1.93
CA MET A 57 9.71 4.09 2.47
C MET A 57 9.96 5.18 1.42
N GLY A 58 10.83 4.94 0.43
CA GLY A 58 11.03 5.85 -0.71
C GLY A 58 9.75 6.15 -1.49
N PHE A 59 8.80 5.21 -1.56
CA PHE A 59 7.48 5.47 -2.18
C PHE A 59 6.66 6.49 -1.39
N GLY A 60 6.67 6.41 -0.06
CA GLY A 60 5.98 7.38 0.80
C GLY A 60 6.68 8.74 0.80
N GLY A 61 8.01 8.74 0.94
CA GLY A 61 8.81 9.97 0.92
C GLY A 61 8.72 10.70 -0.42
N GLY A 62 8.75 9.98 -1.55
CA GLY A 62 8.55 10.57 -2.88
C GLY A 62 7.18 11.24 -3.02
N ALA A 63 6.11 10.60 -2.52
CA ALA A 63 4.76 11.16 -2.59
C ALA A 63 4.63 12.51 -1.85
N VAL A 64 5.34 12.69 -0.72
CA VAL A 64 5.36 13.96 0.02
C VAL A 64 5.84 15.11 -0.86
N PHE A 65 6.97 14.93 -1.55
CA PHE A 65 7.50 15.97 -2.44
C PHE A 65 6.66 16.15 -3.69
N TYR A 66 6.16 15.05 -4.27
CA TYR A 66 5.36 15.10 -5.50
C TYR A 66 4.04 15.84 -5.30
N ASN A 67 3.31 15.55 -4.21
CA ASN A 67 2.01 16.17 -3.95
C ASN A 67 2.14 17.70 -3.84
N GLU A 68 3.06 18.17 -3.00
CA GLU A 68 3.26 19.61 -2.80
C GLU A 68 3.81 20.30 -4.04
N LEU A 69 4.76 19.67 -4.75
CA LEU A 69 5.32 20.21 -5.99
C LEU A 69 4.24 20.39 -7.06
N VAL A 70 3.40 19.38 -7.25
CA VAL A 70 2.32 19.42 -8.26
C VAL A 70 1.32 20.52 -7.94
N THR A 71 0.83 20.61 -6.71
CA THR A 71 -0.14 21.64 -6.34
C THR A 71 0.48 23.03 -6.38
N PHE A 72 1.69 23.22 -5.87
CA PHE A 72 2.35 24.52 -5.88
C PHE A 72 2.67 25.00 -7.30
N TYR A 73 3.00 24.10 -8.22
CA TYR A 73 3.22 24.45 -9.61
C TYR A 73 1.91 24.77 -10.34
N ILE A 74 0.90 23.90 -10.22
CA ILE A 74 -0.36 24.02 -10.96
C ILE A 74 -1.22 25.16 -10.41
N ASN A 75 -1.36 25.25 -9.09
CA ASN A 75 -2.26 26.18 -8.40
C ASN A 75 -1.55 27.01 -7.29
N PRO A 76 -0.50 27.79 -7.62
CA PRO A 76 0.22 28.64 -6.65
C PRO A 76 -0.67 29.72 -6.01
N GLY A 77 -1.75 30.12 -6.69
CA GLY A 77 -2.69 31.14 -6.19
C GLY A 77 -3.76 30.60 -5.26
N ASN A 78 -3.75 29.28 -4.96
CA ASN A 78 -4.80 28.59 -4.23
C ASN A 78 -6.21 28.90 -4.77
N ILE A 79 -6.33 28.95 -6.09
CA ILE A 79 -7.58 29.23 -6.79
C ILE A 79 -8.55 28.09 -6.50
N LYS A 80 -9.84 28.40 -6.41
CA LYS A 80 -10.88 27.41 -6.16
C LYS A 80 -11.43 26.86 -7.48
N PRO A 81 -11.90 25.60 -7.51
CA PRO A 81 -12.72 25.10 -8.60
C PRO A 81 -13.91 26.04 -8.84
N ASP A 82 -14.17 26.40 -10.08
CA ASP A 82 -15.25 27.30 -10.50
C ASP A 82 -16.42 26.57 -11.15
N VAL A 83 -16.21 25.33 -11.58
CA VAL A 83 -17.25 24.48 -12.17
C VAL A 83 -17.60 23.36 -11.21
N THR A 84 -18.67 23.54 -10.44
CA THR A 84 -19.23 22.48 -9.59
C THR A 84 -20.40 21.82 -10.29
N THR A 85 -20.27 20.52 -10.54
CA THR A 85 -21.41 19.67 -10.89
C THR A 85 -22.04 19.11 -9.62
N GLN A 86 -23.21 18.45 -9.71
CA GLN A 86 -23.80 17.75 -8.57
C GLN A 86 -22.89 16.65 -7.97
N ARG A 87 -21.80 16.28 -8.68
CA ARG A 87 -20.96 15.11 -8.37
C ARG A 87 -19.54 15.52 -8.01
N THR A 88 -19.01 16.56 -8.66
CA THR A 88 -17.56 16.81 -8.77
C THR A 88 -17.29 18.31 -9.00
N SER A 89 -16.13 18.80 -8.55
CA SER A 89 -15.69 20.18 -8.76
C SER A 89 -14.46 20.22 -9.67
N TYR A 90 -14.49 21.07 -10.70
CA TYR A 90 -13.44 21.22 -11.70
C TYR A 90 -12.94 22.65 -11.82
N PHE A 91 -11.70 22.79 -12.30
CA PHE A 91 -11.09 24.06 -12.70
C PHE A 91 -11.34 24.29 -14.18
N SER A 92 -11.89 25.45 -14.55
CA SER A 92 -12.00 25.92 -15.93
C SER A 92 -11.08 27.10 -16.25
N GLN A 93 -10.38 27.63 -15.23
CA GLN A 93 -9.47 28.75 -15.38
C GLN A 93 -8.20 28.34 -16.14
N SER A 94 -7.86 29.08 -17.20
CA SER A 94 -6.65 28.83 -18.01
C SER A 94 -5.35 28.89 -17.20
N GLU A 95 -5.27 29.76 -16.19
CA GLU A 95 -4.10 29.87 -15.29
C GLU A 95 -3.74 28.57 -14.58
N VAL A 96 -4.72 27.69 -14.35
CA VAL A 96 -4.53 26.36 -13.75
C VAL A 96 -4.33 25.32 -14.84
N LEU A 97 -5.19 25.33 -15.87
CA LEU A 97 -5.21 24.31 -16.92
C LEU A 97 -3.94 24.32 -17.79
N ASP A 98 -3.41 25.49 -18.14
CA ASP A 98 -2.24 25.62 -19.02
C ASP A 98 -0.97 25.07 -18.36
N ARG A 99 -0.92 24.98 -17.04
CA ARG A 99 0.20 24.41 -16.27
C ARG A 99 0.17 22.88 -16.19
N VAL A 100 -0.99 22.25 -16.48
CA VAL A 100 -1.17 20.80 -16.33
C VAL A 100 -0.29 20.01 -17.31
N PRO A 101 -0.13 20.37 -18.59
CA PRO A 101 0.83 19.68 -19.45
C PRO A 101 2.26 19.85 -18.93
N GLU A 102 2.68 21.08 -18.62
CA GLU A 102 4.08 21.40 -18.27
C GLU A 102 4.61 20.63 -17.05
N ILE A 103 3.76 20.37 -16.05
CA ILE A 103 4.16 19.61 -14.85
C ILE A 103 4.64 18.20 -15.21
N PHE A 104 4.16 17.59 -16.30
CA PHE A 104 4.63 16.28 -16.76
C PHE A 104 6.10 16.32 -17.19
N LEU A 105 6.57 17.44 -17.75
CA LEU A 105 7.98 17.62 -18.10
C LEU A 105 8.84 17.76 -16.83
N VAL A 106 8.38 18.54 -15.85
CA VAL A 106 9.07 18.72 -14.57
C VAL A 106 9.18 17.39 -13.82
N LEU A 107 8.06 16.68 -13.65
CA LEU A 107 8.03 15.36 -12.99
C LEU A 107 8.84 14.33 -13.78
N GLY A 108 8.75 14.34 -15.11
CA GLY A 108 9.56 13.48 -15.97
C GLY A 108 11.06 13.71 -15.77
N GLY A 109 11.48 14.98 -15.71
CA GLY A 109 12.88 15.36 -15.49
C GLY A 109 13.38 14.96 -14.11
N LEU A 110 12.59 15.22 -13.07
CA LEU A 110 12.91 14.81 -11.71
C LEU A 110 13.01 13.29 -11.58
N THR A 111 12.05 12.55 -12.15
CA THR A 111 12.08 11.08 -12.17
C THR A 111 13.31 10.57 -12.91
N LEU A 112 13.65 11.16 -14.05
CA LEU A 112 14.83 10.78 -14.84
C LEU A 112 16.12 11.02 -14.05
N CYS A 113 16.26 12.17 -13.40
CA CYS A 113 17.43 12.47 -12.58
C CYS A 113 17.60 11.46 -11.45
N LEU A 114 16.51 11.17 -10.71
CA LEU A 114 16.53 10.17 -9.64
C LEU A 114 16.83 8.76 -10.16
N GLN A 115 16.29 8.38 -11.33
CA GLN A 115 16.57 7.09 -11.95
C GLN A 115 18.03 6.98 -12.40
N VAL A 116 18.61 8.03 -13.01
CA VAL A 116 20.03 8.05 -13.40
C VAL A 116 20.92 7.94 -12.17
N ILE A 117 20.65 8.70 -11.11
CA ILE A 117 21.38 8.58 -9.84
C ILE A 117 21.27 7.15 -9.28
N GLY A 118 20.06 6.60 -9.23
CA GLY A 118 19.82 5.23 -8.77
C GLY A 118 20.58 4.19 -9.58
N LEU A 119 20.62 4.32 -10.91
CA LEU A 119 21.36 3.43 -11.80
C LEU A 119 22.88 3.53 -11.62
N LEU A 120 23.39 4.72 -11.31
CA LEU A 120 24.82 4.91 -11.03
C LEU A 120 25.23 4.38 -9.66
N LEU A 121 24.31 4.37 -8.69
CA LEU A 121 24.57 3.94 -7.31
C LEU A 121 24.31 2.44 -7.09
N ILE A 122 23.40 1.84 -7.85
CA ILE A 122 23.07 0.42 -7.68
C ILE A 122 24.22 -0.45 -8.16
N ARG A 123 24.73 -1.30 -7.26
CA ARG A 123 25.74 -2.31 -7.57
C ARG A 123 25.54 -3.55 -6.70
N ASP A 124 25.94 -4.69 -7.21
CA ASP A 124 26.05 -5.90 -6.40
C ASP A 124 27.31 -5.84 -5.51
N PRO A 125 27.31 -6.48 -4.33
CA PRO A 125 28.50 -6.57 -3.48
C PRO A 125 29.60 -7.40 -4.18
N GLN A 126 30.85 -6.95 -4.07
CA GLN A 126 32.05 -7.57 -4.66
C GLN A 126 32.88 -8.32 -3.60
N GLU A 127 33.76 -9.22 -4.04
CA GLU A 127 34.73 -9.91 -3.16
C GLU A 127 35.65 -8.87 -2.49
N GLY A 128 35.43 -8.62 -1.19
CA GLY A 128 36.15 -7.61 -0.41
C GLY A 128 35.26 -6.52 0.19
N ASP A 129 33.99 -6.41 -0.22
CA ASP A 129 33.02 -5.57 0.48
C ASP A 129 32.73 -6.17 1.88
N GLU A 130 32.82 -5.34 2.94
CA GLU A 130 32.35 -5.71 4.27
C GLU A 130 30.82 -5.78 4.26
N ILE A 131 30.29 -6.95 3.89
CA ILE A 131 28.88 -7.25 4.12
C ILE A 131 28.71 -7.29 5.63
N GLU A 132 27.93 -6.35 6.21
CA GLU A 132 27.72 -6.29 7.66
C GLU A 132 27.32 -7.67 8.22
N GLU A 133 28.29 -8.37 8.84
CA GLU A 133 28.08 -9.39 9.86
C GLU A 133 27.71 -8.73 11.20
N VAL A 134 26.93 -7.64 11.18
CA VAL A 134 26.74 -6.77 12.35
C VAL A 134 25.58 -7.26 13.20
N LEU A 135 25.86 -8.36 13.91
CA LEU A 135 25.92 -8.49 15.36
C LEU A 135 26.00 -9.98 15.70
N GLY A 136 27.14 -10.37 16.28
CA GLY A 136 27.31 -11.60 17.03
C GLY A 136 26.39 -11.61 18.25
N THR A 137 25.17 -12.06 18.06
CA THR A 137 24.58 -13.01 18.99
C THR A 137 24.40 -14.29 18.19
N GLU A 138 25.28 -15.25 18.46
CA GLU A 138 24.82 -16.62 18.49
C GLU A 138 23.55 -16.61 19.33
N LEU A 139 22.41 -16.88 18.70
CA LEU A 139 21.31 -17.47 19.45
C LEU A 139 21.89 -18.79 19.97
N LYS A 140 22.43 -18.77 21.20
CA LYS A 140 22.61 -20.00 21.96
C LYS A 140 21.26 -20.70 21.86
N PRO A 141 21.21 -21.99 21.50
CA PRO A 141 19.96 -22.71 21.54
C PRO A 141 19.38 -22.49 22.93
N ILE A 142 18.16 -21.96 22.99
CA ILE A 142 17.38 -21.90 24.23
C ILE A 142 16.94 -23.33 24.52
N VAL A 143 17.91 -24.17 24.84
CA VAL A 143 17.77 -25.47 25.47
C VAL A 143 18.99 -25.56 26.38
N LYS A 144 18.90 -24.93 27.55
CA LYS A 144 19.60 -25.52 28.69
C LYS A 144 18.81 -26.77 29.02
N GLU A 145 19.25 -27.91 28.49
CA GLU A 145 18.99 -29.18 29.15
C GLU A 145 19.60 -29.07 30.55
N GLU A 146 18.76 -28.69 31.52
CA GLU A 146 19.03 -29.07 32.90
C GLU A 146 19.02 -30.59 32.93
N VAL A 147 20.21 -31.16 33.09
CA VAL A 147 20.40 -32.58 33.40
C VAL A 147 19.83 -32.80 34.81
N ILE A 148 18.52 -33.00 34.88
CA ILE A 148 17.84 -33.48 36.09
C ILE A 148 18.22 -34.96 36.21
N PRO A 149 18.88 -35.40 37.30
CA PRO A 149 19.17 -36.81 37.52
C PRO A 149 17.83 -37.59 37.57
N PRO A 150 17.78 -38.83 37.05
CA PRO A 150 16.52 -39.55 36.91
C PRO A 150 15.94 -39.85 38.29
N SER A 151 14.91 -39.10 38.69
CA SER A 151 13.97 -39.53 39.74
C SER A 151 12.96 -40.49 39.10
N ASN A 152 12.80 -41.66 39.72
CA ASN A 152 12.08 -42.83 39.21
C ASN A 152 10.56 -42.67 38.97
N ASP A 153 10.00 -41.47 39.02
CA ASP A 153 8.54 -41.24 38.92
C ASP A 153 8.10 -40.47 37.64
N ALA A 154 8.99 -40.26 36.68
CA ALA A 154 8.76 -39.37 35.53
C ALA A 154 8.26 -40.07 34.24
N GLN A 155 7.55 -41.20 34.34
CA GLN A 155 7.09 -41.95 33.16
C GLN A 155 5.66 -41.63 32.73
N SER A 156 4.86 -40.89 33.52
CA SER A 156 3.48 -40.50 33.14
C SER A 156 3.32 -39.04 32.68
N VAL A 157 4.32 -38.18 32.89
CA VAL A 157 4.23 -36.74 32.55
C VAL A 157 4.90 -36.42 31.20
N LYS A 158 5.90 -37.20 30.78
CA LYS A 158 6.63 -36.97 29.52
C LYS A 158 5.78 -37.23 28.26
N ASP A 159 4.77 -38.09 28.33
CA ASP A 159 3.92 -38.42 27.18
C ASP A 159 2.83 -37.37 26.90
N LEU A 160 2.54 -36.48 27.87
CA LEU A 160 1.51 -35.45 27.74
C LEU A 160 2.10 -34.14 27.18
N ASP A 161 3.30 -33.76 27.60
CA ASP A 161 3.95 -32.52 27.14
C ASP A 161 4.65 -32.70 25.77
N ALA A 162 5.18 -33.89 25.46
CA ALA A 162 5.82 -34.16 24.16
C ALA A 162 4.83 -34.19 22.98
N LYS A 163 3.54 -34.44 23.24
CA LYS A 163 2.48 -34.35 22.22
C LYS A 163 1.93 -32.94 22.02
N ALA A 164 2.12 -32.02 22.97
CA ALA A 164 1.63 -30.64 22.87
C ALA A 164 2.63 -29.69 22.20
N VAL A 165 3.92 -30.06 22.14
CA VAL A 165 5.00 -29.25 21.55
C VAL A 165 5.35 -29.67 20.11
N SER A 166 4.80 -30.78 19.63
CA SER A 166 4.94 -31.25 18.25
C SER A 166 3.83 -30.70 17.35
N GLU A 167 4.21 -30.14 16.20
CA GLU A 167 3.37 -29.62 15.10
C GLU A 167 2.86 -28.17 15.22
N LYS A 168 3.78 -27.19 15.26
CA LYS A 168 3.67 -26.17 14.21
C LYS A 168 4.20 -26.83 12.94
N SER A 169 3.32 -27.50 12.20
CA SER A 169 3.65 -27.98 10.86
C SER A 169 4.26 -26.81 10.09
N GLU A 170 5.47 -27.00 9.56
CA GLU A 170 6.05 -25.98 8.68
C GLU A 170 5.03 -25.67 7.58
N PRO A 171 4.85 -24.38 7.23
CA PRO A 171 3.87 -24.01 6.22
C PRO A 171 4.17 -24.78 4.93
N GLU A 172 3.14 -25.44 4.43
CA GLU A 172 3.20 -26.25 3.21
C GLU A 172 3.75 -25.36 2.07
N GLN A 173 4.87 -25.79 1.47
CA GLN A 173 5.51 -25.05 0.39
C GLN A 173 4.76 -25.31 -0.91
N LEU A 174 3.80 -24.45 -1.23
CA LEU A 174 2.90 -24.67 -2.36
C LEU A 174 3.39 -23.99 -3.64
N ASN A 175 3.23 -24.71 -4.75
CA ASN A 175 3.47 -24.15 -6.08
C ASN A 175 2.34 -23.19 -6.50
N PRO A 176 2.58 -22.22 -7.40
CA PRO A 176 1.57 -21.25 -7.82
C PRO A 176 0.25 -21.85 -8.34
N LEU A 177 0.34 -22.96 -9.08
CA LEU A 177 -0.84 -23.67 -9.59
C LEU A 177 -1.62 -24.44 -8.51
N GLU A 178 -0.95 -24.83 -7.43
CA GLU A 178 -1.57 -25.50 -6.29
C GLU A 178 -2.30 -24.49 -5.40
N VAL A 179 -1.72 -23.29 -5.24
CA VAL A 179 -2.36 -22.19 -4.51
C VAL A 179 -3.74 -21.86 -5.09
N LEU A 180 -3.90 -21.87 -6.42
CA LEU A 180 -5.19 -21.63 -7.08
C LEU A 180 -6.28 -22.66 -6.74
N LYS A 181 -5.92 -23.83 -6.22
CA LYS A 181 -6.85 -24.87 -5.78
C LYS A 181 -7.25 -24.73 -4.31
N ARG A 182 -6.57 -23.88 -3.54
CA ARG A 182 -6.82 -23.68 -2.11
C ARG A 182 -7.96 -22.70 -1.88
N LYS A 183 -8.82 -23.00 -0.90
CA LYS A 183 -9.86 -22.06 -0.46
C LYS A 183 -9.26 -20.80 0.15
N ASP A 184 -8.14 -20.95 0.86
CA ASP A 184 -7.43 -19.84 1.51
C ASP A 184 -6.99 -18.78 0.50
N PHE A 185 -6.66 -19.19 -0.74
CA PHE A 185 -6.33 -18.26 -1.82
C PHE A 185 -7.49 -17.33 -2.13
N TYR A 186 -8.69 -17.87 -2.34
CA TYR A 186 -9.87 -17.07 -2.68
C TYR A 186 -10.32 -16.18 -1.52
N ILE A 187 -10.17 -16.64 -0.28
CA ILE A 187 -10.47 -15.82 0.92
C ILE A 187 -9.53 -14.60 0.95
N LEU A 188 -8.21 -14.82 0.80
CA LEU A 188 -7.23 -13.73 0.79
C LEU A 188 -7.41 -12.82 -0.43
N TRP A 189 -7.71 -13.39 -1.60
CA TRP A 189 -7.92 -12.65 -2.84
C TRP A 189 -9.13 -11.72 -2.72
N VAL A 190 -10.28 -12.22 -2.26
CA VAL A 190 -11.49 -11.42 -2.06
C VAL A 190 -11.29 -10.36 -0.98
N ALA A 191 -10.76 -10.73 0.19
CA ALA A 191 -10.55 -9.78 1.29
C ALA A 191 -9.56 -8.66 0.90
N LEU A 192 -8.50 -8.99 0.16
CA LEU A 192 -7.59 -7.97 -0.38
C LEU A 192 -8.29 -7.06 -1.38
N GLY A 193 -9.12 -7.63 -2.27
CA GLY A 193 -9.87 -6.86 -3.25
C GLY A 193 -10.85 -5.86 -2.64
N LEU A 194 -11.61 -6.29 -1.63
CA LEU A 194 -12.59 -5.46 -0.93
C LEU A 194 -11.90 -4.33 -0.14
N ASN A 195 -10.75 -4.60 0.47
CA ASN A 195 -9.96 -3.55 1.11
C ASN A 195 -9.33 -2.59 0.10
N HIS A 196 -8.78 -3.13 -0.99
CA HIS A 196 -8.16 -2.35 -2.06
C HIS A 196 -9.17 -1.41 -2.76
N TYR A 197 -10.44 -1.80 -2.83
CA TYR A 197 -11.52 -0.92 -3.30
C TYR A 197 -11.62 0.36 -2.47
N GLY A 198 -11.59 0.25 -1.13
CA GLY A 198 -11.54 1.40 -0.23
C GLY A 198 -10.27 2.23 -0.39
N TYR A 199 -9.13 1.57 -0.60
CA TYR A 199 -7.85 2.24 -0.86
C TYR A 199 -7.88 3.09 -2.13
N ILE A 200 -8.43 2.58 -3.23
CA ILE A 200 -8.56 3.31 -4.51
C ILE A 200 -9.45 4.54 -4.32
N ILE A 201 -10.62 4.37 -3.69
CA ILE A 201 -11.54 5.50 -3.49
C ILE A 201 -10.84 6.59 -2.68
N LYS A 202 -10.17 6.21 -1.58
CA LYS A 202 -9.41 7.18 -0.79
C LYS A 202 -8.35 7.89 -1.61
N ASN A 203 -7.48 7.14 -2.30
CA ASN A 203 -6.34 7.75 -3.00
C ASN A 203 -6.77 8.71 -4.11
N ASN A 204 -7.83 8.39 -4.83
CA ASN A 204 -8.21 9.14 -6.02
C ASN A 204 -9.22 10.25 -5.74
N TYR A 205 -10.06 10.11 -4.71
CA TYR A 205 -11.26 10.95 -4.55
C TYR A 205 -11.34 11.73 -3.24
N TYR A 206 -10.40 11.58 -2.30
CA TYR A 206 -10.45 12.35 -1.05
C TYR A 206 -10.42 13.85 -1.35
N LYS A 207 -9.46 14.33 -2.17
CA LYS A 207 -9.31 15.75 -2.50
C LYS A 207 -10.58 16.31 -3.15
N GLU A 208 -11.18 15.55 -4.07
CA GLU A 208 -12.41 15.91 -4.75
C GLU A 208 -13.61 16.03 -3.80
N PHE A 209 -13.78 15.05 -2.90
CA PHE A 209 -14.83 15.13 -1.88
C PHE A 209 -14.59 16.28 -0.90
N GLY A 210 -13.34 16.50 -0.48
CA GLY A 210 -12.96 17.61 0.40
C GLY A 210 -13.26 18.99 -0.19
N ALA A 211 -13.06 19.15 -1.50
CA ALA A 211 -13.32 20.41 -2.22
C ALA A 211 -14.81 20.81 -2.29
N LEU A 212 -15.73 19.96 -1.81
CA LEU A 212 -17.15 20.33 -1.68
C LEU A 212 -17.42 21.30 -0.53
N SER A 213 -16.50 21.42 0.43
CA SER A 213 -16.67 22.30 1.60
C SER A 213 -15.38 22.98 2.05
N ILE A 214 -14.21 22.48 1.63
CA ILE A 214 -12.90 23.03 2.00
C ILE A 214 -12.35 23.81 0.80
N ASP A 215 -12.37 25.12 0.97
CA ASP A 215 -11.97 26.13 0.00
C ASP A 215 -10.46 26.41 -0.01
N ASP A 216 -9.65 25.36 0.18
CA ASP A 216 -8.18 25.45 0.30
C ASP A 216 -7.51 24.22 -0.32
N ASP A 217 -7.01 24.39 -1.54
CA ASP A 217 -6.37 23.32 -2.32
C ASP A 217 -5.02 22.89 -1.74
N HIS A 218 -4.29 23.82 -1.13
CA HIS A 218 -3.05 23.52 -0.40
C HIS A 218 -3.34 22.69 0.85
N LEU A 219 -4.39 23.01 1.62
CA LEU A 219 -4.79 22.19 2.77
C LEU A 219 -5.18 20.77 2.33
N LEU A 220 -5.96 20.62 1.26
CA LEU A 220 -6.32 19.30 0.72
C LEU A 220 -5.10 18.52 0.21
N THR A 221 -4.09 19.22 -0.32
CA THR A 221 -2.82 18.61 -0.73
C THR A 221 -2.03 18.15 0.50
N SER A 222 -1.92 19.00 1.52
CA SER A 222 -1.27 18.69 2.79
C SER A 222 -1.91 17.48 3.49
N ILE A 223 -3.23 17.31 3.39
CA ILE A 223 -3.93 16.09 3.88
C ILE A 223 -3.37 14.84 3.21
N GLY A 224 -3.19 14.86 1.89
CA GLY A 224 -2.60 13.73 1.14
C GLY A 224 -1.15 13.48 1.53
N THR A 225 -0.36 14.55 1.63
CA THR A 225 1.03 14.52 2.08
C THR A 225 1.18 13.87 3.46
N VAL A 226 0.44 14.36 4.46
CA VAL A 226 0.48 13.79 5.83
C VAL A 226 -0.06 12.36 5.85
N SER A 227 -1.07 12.06 5.03
CA SER A 227 -1.58 10.70 4.87
C SER A 227 -0.51 9.73 4.35
N THR A 228 0.36 10.15 3.43
CA THR A 228 1.44 9.28 2.91
C THR A 228 2.53 9.00 3.95
N VAL A 229 2.82 9.98 4.82
CA VAL A 229 3.70 9.79 5.98
C VAL A 229 3.06 8.81 6.97
N ALA A 230 1.79 9.01 7.30
CA ALA A 230 1.01 8.14 8.18
C ALA A 230 0.98 6.69 7.67
N VAL A 231 0.74 6.49 6.36
CA VAL A 231 0.80 5.18 5.68
C VAL A 231 2.17 4.52 5.83
N SER A 232 3.25 5.31 5.80
CA SER A 232 4.61 4.79 5.92
C SER A 232 4.90 4.30 7.35
N ILE A 233 4.46 5.07 8.35
CA ILE A 233 4.62 4.73 9.78
C ILE A 233 3.70 3.55 10.17
N SER A 234 2.48 3.49 9.62
CA SER A 234 1.50 2.46 9.99
C SER A 234 1.97 1.04 9.68
N ARG A 235 2.90 0.88 8.73
CA ARG A 235 3.49 -0.43 8.40
C ARG A 235 4.15 -1.09 9.61
N LEU A 236 4.82 -0.31 10.46
CA LEU A 236 5.45 -0.80 11.69
C LEU A 236 4.40 -1.23 12.71
N PHE A 237 3.35 -0.42 12.86
CA PHE A 237 2.25 -0.69 13.77
C PHE A 237 1.50 -1.98 13.42
N TRP A 238 1.11 -2.15 12.15
CA TRP A 238 0.36 -3.32 11.71
C TRP A 238 1.19 -4.61 11.78
N GLY A 239 2.50 -4.53 11.53
CA GLY A 239 3.41 -5.65 11.73
C GLY A 239 3.48 -6.07 13.20
N PHE A 240 3.76 -5.12 14.10
CA PHE A 240 3.81 -5.39 15.53
C PHE A 240 2.47 -5.93 16.08
N LEU A 241 1.35 -5.33 15.67
CA LEU A 241 0.03 -5.80 16.10
C LEU A 241 -0.22 -7.25 15.65
N ALA A 242 0.16 -7.59 14.41
CA ALA A 242 0.06 -8.95 13.90
C ALA A 242 0.91 -9.96 14.67
N ASP A 243 2.09 -9.56 15.15
CA ASP A 243 2.96 -10.40 15.97
C ASP A 243 2.35 -10.69 17.35
N VAL A 244 1.62 -9.70 17.93
CA VAL A 244 1.04 -9.81 19.27
C VAL A 244 -0.29 -10.56 19.27
N ILE A 245 -1.23 -10.19 18.40
CA ILE A 245 -2.61 -10.74 18.43
C ILE A 245 -2.89 -11.74 17.30
N GLY A 246 -1.91 -11.99 16.44
CA GLY A 246 -2.00 -12.89 15.30
C GLY A 246 -2.53 -12.22 14.03
N ILE A 247 -2.05 -12.70 12.88
CA ILE A 247 -2.36 -12.15 11.54
C ILE A 247 -3.88 -12.15 11.28
N LYS A 248 -4.56 -13.26 11.55
CA LYS A 248 -6.00 -13.41 11.26
C LYS A 248 -6.85 -12.38 12.00
N LEU A 249 -6.62 -12.22 13.30
CA LEU A 249 -7.36 -11.24 14.11
C LEU A 249 -7.00 -9.81 13.70
N THR A 250 -5.74 -9.55 13.36
CA THR A 250 -5.31 -8.22 12.90
C THR A 250 -5.96 -7.83 11.57
N ILE A 251 -6.14 -8.77 10.64
CA ILE A 251 -6.90 -8.54 9.40
C ILE A 251 -8.36 -8.21 9.73
N MET A 252 -8.99 -8.92 10.67
CA MET A 252 -10.37 -8.60 11.08
C MET A 252 -10.48 -7.20 11.70
N VAL A 253 -9.51 -6.79 12.53
CA VAL A 253 -9.45 -5.43 13.09
C VAL A 253 -9.29 -4.39 11.99
N LEU A 254 -8.44 -4.65 10.99
CA LEU A 254 -8.24 -3.76 9.85
C LEU A 254 -9.52 -3.59 9.02
N LEU A 255 -10.17 -4.69 8.65
CA LEU A 255 -11.39 -4.68 7.85
C LEU A 255 -12.55 -4.04 8.63
N GLY A 256 -12.74 -4.41 9.90
CA GLY A 256 -13.77 -3.84 10.77
C GLY A 256 -13.58 -2.34 11.02
N SER A 257 -12.35 -1.89 11.27
CA SER A 257 -12.07 -0.45 11.42
C SER A 257 -12.24 0.32 10.11
N THR A 258 -11.85 -0.26 8.97
CA THR A 258 -12.15 0.32 7.64
C THR A 258 -13.66 0.46 7.43
N CYS A 259 -14.44 -0.57 7.80
CA CYS A 259 -15.89 -0.56 7.68
C CYS A 259 -16.52 0.62 8.43
N VAL A 260 -16.14 0.80 9.70
CA VAL A 260 -16.64 1.89 10.54
C VAL A 260 -16.20 3.24 9.98
N LEU A 261 -14.91 3.44 9.73
CA LEU A 261 -14.38 4.73 9.28
C LEU A 261 -14.97 5.17 7.94
N ALA A 262 -15.14 4.24 7.00
CA ALA A 262 -15.71 4.54 5.71
C ALA A 262 -17.20 4.88 5.81
N SER A 263 -17.96 4.15 6.65
CA SER A 263 -19.40 4.40 6.82
C SER A 263 -19.69 5.83 7.27
N PHE A 264 -18.85 6.41 8.13
CA PHE A 264 -19.04 7.76 8.66
C PHE A 264 -18.35 8.88 7.87
N TRP A 265 -17.65 8.57 6.78
CA TRP A 265 -16.82 9.55 6.07
C TRP A 265 -17.63 10.74 5.53
N THR A 266 -18.84 10.51 5.00
CA THR A 266 -19.67 11.58 4.42
C THR A 266 -19.92 12.76 5.38
N TRP A 267 -20.08 12.49 6.68
CA TRP A 267 -20.42 13.51 7.67
C TRP A 267 -19.22 14.31 8.16
N THR A 268 -18.00 13.94 7.78
CA THR A 268 -16.78 14.63 8.21
C THR A 268 -16.71 16.07 7.73
N LEU A 269 -17.28 16.38 6.57
CA LEU A 269 -17.34 17.75 6.04
C LEU A 269 -18.23 18.67 6.89
N LEU A 270 -19.28 18.14 7.51
CA LEU A 270 -20.19 18.92 8.36
C LEU A 270 -19.53 19.35 9.68
N ALA A 271 -18.53 18.58 10.15
CA ALA A 271 -17.80 18.88 11.38
C ALA A 271 -16.64 19.87 11.17
N GLY A 272 -16.29 20.15 9.92
CA GLY A 272 -15.27 21.13 9.54
C GLY A 272 -13.92 20.54 9.12
N PRO A 273 -13.01 21.39 8.61
CA PRO A 273 -11.78 20.95 7.94
C PRO A 273 -10.82 20.15 8.82
N GLY A 274 -10.77 20.45 10.13
CA GLY A 274 -9.91 19.74 11.07
C GLY A 274 -10.30 18.28 11.29
N LEU A 275 -11.60 17.97 11.40
CA LEU A 275 -12.05 16.58 11.50
C LEU A 275 -11.82 15.87 10.18
N TYR A 276 -12.13 16.50 9.05
CA TYR A 276 -11.88 15.94 7.73
C TYR A 276 -10.41 15.56 7.54
N PHE A 277 -9.49 16.46 7.89
CA PHE A 277 -8.05 16.22 7.87
C PHE A 277 -7.68 14.96 8.68
N ALA A 278 -8.09 14.93 9.96
CA ALA A 278 -7.79 13.80 10.84
C ALA A 278 -8.38 12.49 10.29
N TRP A 279 -9.60 12.55 9.76
CA TRP A 279 -10.30 11.38 9.23
C TRP A 279 -9.59 10.75 8.04
N VAL A 280 -9.15 11.56 7.07
CA VAL A 280 -8.43 11.07 5.89
C VAL A 280 -7.07 10.47 6.28
N VAL A 281 -6.39 11.06 7.27
CA VAL A 281 -5.13 10.51 7.80
C VAL A 281 -5.37 9.17 8.49
N ILE A 282 -6.38 9.07 9.36
CA ILE A 282 -6.71 7.85 10.10
C ILE A 282 -7.15 6.73 9.14
N ILE A 283 -8.03 7.00 8.18
CA ILE A 283 -8.46 5.98 7.24
C ILE A 283 -7.31 5.55 6.31
N SER A 284 -6.40 6.46 5.95
CA SER A 284 -5.17 6.13 5.23
C SER A 284 -4.26 5.20 6.02
N TRP A 285 -4.10 5.46 7.33
CA TRP A 285 -3.33 4.62 8.24
C TRP A 285 -3.90 3.19 8.30
N VAL A 286 -5.22 3.07 8.39
CA VAL A 286 -5.90 1.78 8.49
C VAL A 286 -5.81 1.00 7.18
N LEU A 287 -6.19 1.61 6.05
CA LEU A 287 -6.15 0.98 4.73
C LEU A 287 -4.73 0.50 4.36
N ALA A 288 -3.69 1.22 4.82
CA ALA A 288 -2.30 0.86 4.57
C ALA A 288 -1.87 -0.47 5.21
N GLY A 289 -2.54 -0.93 6.27
CA GLY A 289 -2.17 -2.19 6.93
C GLY A 289 -2.29 -3.40 6.01
N ALA A 290 -3.13 -3.34 4.97
CA ALA A 290 -3.27 -4.43 4.01
C ALA A 290 -1.97 -4.75 3.25
N PHE A 291 -1.11 -3.74 3.01
CA PHE A 291 0.19 -3.94 2.36
C PHE A 291 1.19 -4.73 3.20
N ILE A 292 0.92 -4.93 4.50
CA ILE A 292 1.73 -5.73 5.40
C ILE A 292 1.03 -7.06 5.71
N LEU A 293 -0.24 -7.01 6.10
CA LEU A 293 -0.94 -8.18 6.61
C LEU A 293 -1.22 -9.25 5.55
N PHE A 294 -1.61 -8.87 4.34
CA PHE A 294 -1.89 -9.84 3.27
C PHE A 294 -0.64 -10.54 2.75
N PRO A 295 0.50 -9.86 2.51
CA PRO A 295 1.74 -10.57 2.20
C PRO A 295 2.20 -11.49 3.33
N LEU A 296 2.06 -11.09 4.61
CA LEU A 296 2.37 -11.96 5.74
C LEU A 296 1.41 -13.18 5.82
N ALA A 297 0.12 -12.98 5.58
CA ALA A 297 -0.86 -14.05 5.51
C ALA A 297 -0.55 -15.03 4.38
N ALA A 298 -0.18 -14.53 3.20
CA ALA A 298 0.21 -15.34 2.06
C ALA A 298 1.46 -16.18 2.36
N LEU A 299 2.48 -15.57 2.98
CA LEU A 299 3.70 -16.26 3.39
C LEU A 299 3.41 -17.38 4.41
N GLY A 300 2.62 -17.08 5.43
CA GLY A 300 2.25 -18.04 6.46
C GLY A 300 1.34 -19.18 5.98
N THR A 301 0.60 -18.98 4.88
CA THR A 301 -0.36 -19.97 4.35
C THR A 301 0.22 -20.82 3.22
N PHE A 302 1.07 -20.24 2.36
CA PHE A 302 1.53 -20.88 1.12
C PHE A 302 3.04 -21.15 1.09
N GLY A 303 3.76 -20.81 2.15
CA GLY A 303 5.20 -21.02 2.26
C GLY A 303 6.06 -19.95 1.59
N GLN A 304 7.38 -20.06 1.78
CA GLN A 304 8.36 -19.07 1.37
C GLN A 304 8.93 -19.34 -0.04
N GLN A 305 9.01 -20.61 -0.45
CA GLN A 305 9.73 -21.04 -1.65
C GLN A 305 9.23 -20.37 -2.95
N HIS A 306 7.91 -20.23 -3.11
CA HIS A 306 7.27 -19.57 -4.25
C HIS A 306 6.51 -18.29 -3.84
N TYR A 307 6.91 -17.67 -2.74
CA TYR A 307 6.21 -16.54 -2.12
C TYR A 307 5.90 -15.40 -3.11
N ALA A 308 6.89 -14.94 -3.87
CA ALA A 308 6.71 -13.81 -4.80
C ALA A 308 5.66 -14.11 -5.87
N SER A 309 5.67 -15.33 -6.42
CA SER A 309 4.68 -15.78 -7.41
C SER A 309 3.29 -15.95 -6.79
N ASN A 310 3.22 -16.56 -5.60
CA ASN A 310 1.97 -16.83 -4.89
C ASN A 310 1.28 -15.52 -4.46
N TYR A 311 2.03 -14.58 -3.87
CA TYR A 311 1.51 -13.26 -3.52
C TYR A 311 1.21 -12.41 -4.76
N GLY A 312 1.99 -12.55 -5.83
CA GLY A 312 1.69 -11.96 -7.13
C GLY A 312 0.32 -12.38 -7.66
N LEU A 313 -0.01 -13.68 -7.56
CA LEU A 313 -1.34 -14.20 -7.92
C LEU A 313 -2.45 -13.60 -7.06
N ILE A 314 -2.25 -13.46 -5.74
CA ILE A 314 -3.24 -12.82 -4.85
C ILE A 314 -3.42 -11.34 -5.23
N SER A 315 -2.32 -10.65 -5.54
CA SER A 315 -2.31 -9.24 -5.89
C SER A 315 -3.00 -8.93 -7.22
N THR A 316 -3.25 -9.94 -8.06
CA THR A 316 -4.03 -9.77 -9.31
C THR A 316 -5.44 -9.21 -9.06
N VAL A 317 -6.01 -9.40 -7.86
CA VAL A 317 -7.29 -8.78 -7.49
C VAL A 317 -7.26 -7.26 -7.63
N GLN A 318 -6.11 -6.63 -7.38
CA GLN A 318 -5.97 -5.17 -7.49
C GLN A 318 -6.19 -4.72 -8.94
N ILE A 319 -5.80 -5.51 -9.93
CA ILE A 319 -6.05 -5.22 -11.35
C ILE A 319 -7.56 -5.24 -11.61
N VAL A 320 -8.24 -6.28 -11.14
CA VAL A 320 -9.70 -6.42 -11.29
C VAL A 320 -10.42 -5.23 -10.65
N VAL A 321 -10.04 -4.85 -9.43
CA VAL A 321 -10.66 -3.74 -8.70
C VAL A 321 -10.35 -2.38 -9.35
N ASN A 322 -9.13 -2.15 -9.86
CA ASN A 322 -8.79 -0.92 -10.60
C ASN A 322 -9.62 -0.76 -11.88
N LEU A 323 -9.93 -1.86 -12.57
CA LEU A 323 -10.76 -1.82 -13.78
C LEU A 323 -12.26 -1.71 -13.48
N ALA A 324 -12.73 -2.37 -12.42
CA ALA A 324 -14.15 -2.42 -12.07
C ALA A 324 -14.63 -1.21 -11.24
N SER A 325 -13.75 -0.57 -10.47
CA SER A 325 -14.16 0.49 -9.54
C SER A 325 -14.66 1.78 -10.21
N PRO A 326 -14.08 2.32 -11.31
CA PRO A 326 -14.58 3.58 -11.89
C PRO A 326 -16.06 3.55 -12.33
N PRO A 327 -16.55 2.56 -13.10
CA PRO A 327 -17.97 2.52 -13.46
C PRO A 327 -18.87 2.27 -12.24
N LEU A 328 -18.41 1.50 -11.25
CA LEU A 328 -19.15 1.28 -10.00
C LEU A 328 -19.29 2.57 -9.19
N ILE A 329 -18.18 3.30 -8.99
CA ILE A 329 -18.16 4.60 -8.28
C ILE A 329 -19.09 5.57 -9.00
N ARG A 330 -19.05 5.63 -10.34
CA ARG A 330 -19.97 6.47 -11.12
C ARG A 330 -21.43 6.09 -10.86
N ALA A 331 -21.78 4.80 -10.92
CA ALA A 331 -23.16 4.37 -10.66
C ALA A 331 -23.62 4.71 -9.23
N LEU A 332 -22.72 4.60 -8.24
CA LEU A 332 -22.99 4.94 -6.84
C LEU A 332 -23.15 6.45 -6.64
N LEU A 333 -22.31 7.28 -7.26
CA LEU A 333 -22.46 8.74 -7.24
C LEU A 333 -23.79 9.17 -7.84
N ASP A 334 -24.21 8.53 -8.94
CA ASP A 334 -25.45 8.86 -9.65
C ASP A 334 -26.70 8.50 -8.85
N SER A 335 -26.66 7.40 -8.10
CA SER A 335 -27.82 6.87 -7.37
C SER A 335 -27.89 7.33 -5.92
N PHE A 336 -26.73 7.50 -5.27
CA PHE A 336 -26.62 7.64 -3.82
C PHE A 336 -25.60 8.72 -3.40
N SER A 337 -25.05 9.49 -4.33
CA SER A 337 -24.01 10.51 -4.06
C SER A 337 -22.77 9.91 -3.35
N TRP A 338 -21.95 10.78 -2.75
CA TRP A 338 -20.78 10.39 -1.97
C TRP A 338 -21.11 9.48 -0.79
N PHE A 339 -22.33 9.59 -0.26
CA PHE A 339 -22.83 8.69 0.77
C PHE A 339 -22.80 7.23 0.33
N GLY A 340 -23.35 6.91 -0.86
CA GLY A 340 -23.33 5.54 -1.38
C GLY A 340 -21.93 5.04 -1.68
N VAL A 341 -21.04 5.91 -2.17
CA VAL A 341 -19.63 5.56 -2.42
C VAL A 341 -18.95 5.13 -1.12
N PHE A 342 -19.03 5.94 -0.05
CA PHE A 342 -18.33 5.62 1.20
C PHE A 342 -18.98 4.46 1.97
N VAL A 343 -20.31 4.36 1.98
CA VAL A 343 -21.00 3.20 2.57
C VAL A 343 -20.68 1.92 1.80
N SER A 344 -20.48 1.97 0.48
CA SER A 344 -20.08 0.77 -0.28
C SER A 344 -18.72 0.24 0.15
N ILE A 345 -17.77 1.11 0.54
CA ILE A 345 -16.51 0.70 1.14
C ILE A 345 -16.79 0.00 2.47
N GLY A 346 -17.67 0.59 3.29
CA GLY A 346 -18.14 0.04 4.55
C GLY A 346 -18.62 -1.40 4.40
N VAL A 347 -19.63 -1.59 3.55
CA VAL A 347 -20.24 -2.90 3.25
C VAL A 347 -19.22 -3.87 2.66
N SER A 348 -18.37 -3.42 1.74
CA SER A 348 -17.35 -4.29 1.13
C SER A 348 -16.36 -4.84 2.17
N ASN A 349 -15.96 -4.06 3.18
CA ASN A 349 -15.01 -4.51 4.20
C ASN A 349 -15.68 -5.25 5.37
N LEU A 350 -17.00 -5.44 5.34
CA LEU A 350 -17.75 -6.25 6.31
C LEU A 350 -17.88 -7.72 5.86
N LEU A 351 -17.87 -7.97 4.54
CA LEU A 351 -17.96 -9.28 3.89
C LEU A 351 -16.62 -10.02 3.95
#